data_AF-A0A0G0Z6Z4-F1
#
_entry.id   AF-A0A0G0Z6Z4-F1
#
_cell.length_a   1.000
_cell.length_b   1.000
_cell.length_c   1.000
_cell.angle_alpha   90.00
_cell.angle_beta   90.00
_cell.angle_gamma   90.00
#
_symmetry.space_group_name_H-M   'P 1'
#
loop_
_entity.id
_entity.type
_entity.pdbx_description
1 polymer ?
#
loop_
_entity_poly.entity_id
_entity_poly.type
_entity_poly.pdbx_seq_one_letter_code
_entity_poly.pdbx_strand_id
1 'polypeptide(L)'
;MKLYSFSILFLLIVVLTGGTYFTGSFYFLKKITASVLSFSNDLVNRFLIIRPIEVKNRNHLKFESQFGVYSTVWSARSKRINDLIRLADKTEINSIVIDVKDSGVYIDDYLKGLIEELHKRNIYTIARLVVFQDNSQIKIHPGWYFKKADGTLWRDNRGWYWMDPTNLEVWDYNLAAAKKTVDVGFDELNFDYIRYPGFKKNDDVVFSAVSKNQVINNFAHYLTSELKKYDPEIKLSVDLFAYNMLKKDDLGIGQTFVELYDYFDYV
;
A
#
# COMPACT_ATOMS: atom_id res chain seq x y z
N MET A 1 -29.64 10.25 1.91
CA MET A 1 -30.41 9.29 2.73
C MET A 1 -31.85 9.11 2.20
N LYS A 2 -32.05 8.66 0.95
CA LYS A 2 -33.40 8.43 0.38
C LYS A 2 -33.55 7.25 -0.61
N LEU A 3 -32.50 6.47 -0.90
CA LEU A 3 -32.58 5.36 -1.87
C LEU A 3 -32.81 3.98 -1.22
N TYR A 4 -32.41 3.77 0.04
CA TYR A 4 -32.53 2.46 0.71
C TYR A 4 -33.95 2.10 1.19
N SER A 5 -34.83 3.09 1.36
CA SER A 5 -36.21 2.85 1.84
C SER A 5 -37.09 2.21 0.75
N PHE A 6 -36.81 2.47 -0.53
CA PHE A 6 -37.64 2.00 -1.63
C PHE A 6 -37.48 0.49 -1.91
N SER A 7 -36.25 -0.03 -1.78
CA SER A 7 -35.93 -1.43 -2.04
C SER A 7 -36.54 -2.39 -1.00
N ILE A 8 -36.60 -1.95 0.26
CA ILE A 8 -37.15 -2.73 1.37
C ILE A 8 -38.69 -2.76 1.30
N LEU A 9 -39.30 -1.63 0.91
CA LEU A 9 -40.76 -1.55 0.75
C LEU A 9 -41.25 -2.37 -0.46
N PHE A 10 -40.48 -2.41 -1.55
CA PHE A 10 -40.78 -3.23 -2.73
C PHE A 10 -40.71 -4.73 -2.41
N LEU A 11 -39.73 -5.15 -1.60
CA LEU A 11 -39.59 -6.54 -1.17
C LEU A 11 -40.77 -7.01 -0.30
N LEU A 12 -41.29 -6.12 0.57
CA LEU A 12 -42.44 -6.41 1.44
C LEU A 12 -43.76 -6.58 0.66
N ILE A 13 -43.95 -5.81 -0.42
CA ILE A 13 -45.15 -5.89 -1.26
C ILE A 13 -45.17 -7.19 -2.07
N VAL A 14 -44.02 -7.69 -2.54
CA VAL A 14 -43.92 -8.98 -3.24
C VAL A 14 -44.25 -10.15 -2.31
N VAL A 15 -43.89 -10.07 -1.03
CA VAL A 15 -44.22 -11.10 -0.02
C VAL A 15 -45.72 -11.09 0.33
N LEU A 16 -46.37 -9.92 0.37
CA LEU A 16 -47.79 -9.81 0.73
C LEU A 16 -48.75 -10.16 -0.43
N THR A 17 -48.32 -9.98 -1.67
CA THR A 17 -49.16 -10.28 -2.87
C THR A 17 -49.05 -11.71 -3.37
N GLY A 18 -48.02 -12.46 -2.96
CA GLY A 18 -47.86 -13.90 -3.27
C GLY A 18 -48.63 -14.85 -2.34
N GLY A 19 -49.46 -14.34 -1.43
CA GLY A 19 -50.14 -15.09 -0.36
C GLY A 19 -51.35 -15.94 -0.80
N THR A 20 -51.47 -16.28 -2.07
CA THR A 20 -52.42 -17.31 -2.53
C THR A 20 -51.66 -18.23 -3.46
N TYR A 21 -51.86 -19.54 -3.29
CA TYR A 21 -51.21 -20.67 -3.99
C TYR A 21 -50.04 -21.37 -3.26
N PHE A 22 -50.35 -22.63 -2.93
CA PHE A 22 -49.47 -23.78 -2.81
C PHE A 22 -48.67 -24.01 -1.52
N THR A 23 -49.04 -25.11 -0.86
CA THR A 23 -48.43 -25.77 0.30
C THR A 23 -46.97 -26.25 0.09
N GLY A 24 -46.38 -26.03 -1.09
CA GLY A 24 -44.95 -26.23 -1.35
C GLY A 24 -44.06 -25.09 -0.84
N SER A 25 -44.63 -23.93 -0.53
CA SER A 25 -43.88 -22.71 -0.18
C SER A 25 -43.30 -22.73 1.24
N PHE A 26 -43.81 -23.55 2.16
CA PHE A 26 -43.31 -23.57 3.55
C PHE A 26 -41.90 -24.14 3.68
N TYR A 27 -41.58 -25.18 2.91
CA TYR A 27 -40.24 -25.78 2.89
C TYR A 27 -39.22 -24.87 2.20
N PHE A 28 -39.65 -24.18 1.15
CA PHE A 28 -38.84 -23.21 0.42
C PHE A 28 -38.57 -21.95 1.27
N LEU A 29 -39.59 -21.42 1.96
CA LEU A 29 -39.46 -20.33 2.93
C LEU A 29 -38.54 -20.71 4.10
N LYS A 30 -38.59 -21.96 4.57
CA LYS A 30 -37.68 -22.44 5.63
C LYS A 30 -36.23 -22.57 5.15
N LYS A 31 -36.02 -22.94 3.88
CA LYS A 31 -34.68 -22.94 3.26
C LYS A 31 -34.14 -21.53 3.02
N ILE A 32 -34.98 -20.60 2.54
CA ILE A 32 -34.59 -19.20 2.37
C ILE A 32 -34.27 -18.56 3.71
N THR A 33 -35.10 -18.76 4.73
CA THR A 33 -34.82 -18.22 6.07
C THR A 33 -33.55 -18.83 6.65
N ALA A 34 -33.31 -20.14 6.47
CA ALA A 34 -32.05 -20.76 6.89
C ALA A 34 -30.82 -20.23 6.11
N SER A 35 -30.91 -20.03 4.79
CA SER A 35 -29.80 -19.48 4.00
C SER A 35 -29.55 -18.00 4.28
N VAL A 36 -30.61 -17.22 4.55
CA VAL A 36 -30.50 -15.81 4.94
C VAL A 36 -29.92 -15.70 6.35
N LEU A 37 -30.31 -16.59 7.29
CA LEU A 37 -29.69 -16.64 8.61
C LEU A 37 -28.22 -17.10 8.54
N SER A 38 -27.89 -18.09 7.70
CA SER A 38 -26.50 -18.53 7.56
C SER A 38 -25.64 -17.45 6.90
N PHE A 39 -26.17 -16.77 5.88
CA PHE A 39 -25.50 -15.65 5.24
C PHE A 39 -25.36 -14.45 6.18
N SER A 40 -26.39 -14.14 6.98
CA SER A 40 -26.33 -13.12 8.01
C SER A 40 -25.30 -13.47 9.08
N ASN A 41 -25.26 -14.73 9.54
CA ASN A 41 -24.28 -15.17 10.54
C ASN A 41 -22.85 -15.21 9.98
N ASP A 42 -22.66 -15.55 8.70
CA ASP A 42 -21.35 -15.46 8.04
C ASP A 42 -20.91 -14.01 7.85
N LEU A 43 -21.83 -13.11 7.49
CA LEU A 43 -21.55 -11.68 7.40
C LEU A 43 -21.23 -11.08 8.77
N VAL A 44 -22.01 -11.44 9.79
CA VAL A 44 -21.79 -11.03 11.18
C VAL A 44 -20.49 -11.61 11.71
N ASN A 45 -20.15 -12.87 11.44
CA ASN A 45 -18.88 -13.45 11.84
C ASN A 45 -17.69 -12.84 11.08
N ARG A 46 -17.85 -12.48 9.80
CA ARG A 46 -16.83 -11.71 9.05
C ARG A 46 -16.67 -10.28 9.57
N PHE A 47 -17.75 -9.66 10.06
CA PHE A 47 -17.71 -8.32 10.66
C PHE A 47 -17.29 -8.32 12.13
N LEU A 48 -17.47 -9.42 12.86
CA LEU A 48 -17.13 -9.56 14.28
C LEU A 48 -15.72 -10.10 14.53
N ILE A 49 -14.96 -10.47 13.49
CA ILE A 49 -13.49 -10.50 13.58
C ILE A 49 -12.98 -9.05 13.47
N ILE A 50 -13.48 -8.18 14.36
CA ILE A 50 -12.74 -7.00 14.76
C ILE A 50 -11.67 -7.58 15.70
N ARG A 51 -10.50 -7.92 15.13
CA ARG A 51 -9.32 -8.04 15.96
C ARG A 51 -9.26 -6.73 16.76
N PRO A 52 -9.12 -6.75 18.09
CA PRO A 52 -8.87 -5.51 18.81
C PRO A 52 -7.70 -4.83 18.10
N ILE A 53 -7.96 -3.63 17.56
CA ILE A 53 -6.89 -2.81 17.01
C ILE A 53 -6.06 -2.46 18.25
N GLU A 54 -4.97 -3.18 18.41
CA GLU A 54 -3.98 -2.86 19.42
C GLU A 54 -3.44 -1.50 19.01
N VAL A 55 -3.92 -0.44 19.67
CA VAL A 55 -3.46 0.92 19.43
C VAL A 55 -1.98 0.92 19.78
N LYS A 56 -1.13 0.90 18.75
CA LYS A 56 0.33 0.93 18.93
C LYS A 56 0.64 2.21 19.65
N ASN A 57 1.12 2.10 20.87
CA ASN A 57 1.40 3.26 21.70
C ASN A 57 2.67 3.96 21.19
N ARG A 58 2.53 4.93 20.28
CA ARG A 58 3.63 5.67 19.65
C ARG A 58 4.11 6.86 20.51
N ASN A 59 4.27 6.63 21.82
CA ASN A 59 4.65 7.66 22.79
C ASN A 59 6.05 8.27 22.56
N HIS A 60 6.88 7.67 21.71
CA HIS A 60 8.20 8.19 21.34
C HIS A 60 8.15 9.29 20.26
N LEU A 61 6.99 9.52 19.64
CA LEU A 61 6.81 10.57 18.63
C LEU A 61 6.73 11.95 19.29
N LYS A 62 7.87 12.48 19.72
CA LYS A 62 8.01 13.91 19.97
C LYS A 62 8.19 14.61 18.63
N PHE A 63 7.45 15.70 18.40
CA PHE A 63 7.67 16.61 17.28
C PHE A 63 9.02 17.33 17.48
N GLU A 64 10.11 16.61 17.21
CA GLU A 64 11.47 17.10 17.09
C GLU A 64 11.91 16.92 15.64
N SER A 65 12.89 17.73 15.19
CA SER A 65 13.48 17.56 13.86
C SER A 65 14.02 16.13 13.69
N GLN A 66 13.67 15.49 12.58
CA GLN A 66 14.14 14.13 12.28
C GLN A 66 15.50 14.21 11.54
N PHE A 67 16.51 13.60 12.13
CA PHE A 67 17.85 13.45 11.56
C PHE A 67 18.04 11.99 11.20
N GLY A 68 17.73 11.67 9.95
CA GLY A 68 17.67 10.30 9.46
C GLY A 68 18.96 9.82 8.81
N VAL A 69 19.27 8.53 9.01
CA VAL A 69 20.27 7.80 8.23
C VAL A 69 19.64 6.64 7.47
N TYR A 70 20.08 6.45 6.24
CA TYR A 70 19.57 5.38 5.38
C TYR A 70 20.35 4.08 5.54
N SER A 71 19.64 2.96 5.54
CA SER A 71 20.17 1.61 5.59
C SER A 71 19.49 0.72 4.55
N THR A 72 20.31 0.10 3.69
CA THR A 72 19.82 -1.00 2.84
C THR A 72 19.38 -2.17 3.70
N VAL A 73 18.52 -3.02 3.16
CA VAL A 73 18.08 -4.25 3.85
C VAL A 73 19.26 -5.13 4.28
N TRP A 74 20.32 -5.19 3.46
CA TRP A 74 21.53 -5.96 3.74
C TRP A 74 22.37 -5.33 4.86
N SER A 75 22.46 -4.00 4.90
CA SER A 75 23.20 -3.30 5.95
C SER A 75 22.49 -3.45 7.30
N ALA A 76 21.16 -3.33 7.32
CA ALA A 76 20.32 -3.55 8.49
C ALA A 76 20.43 -4.98 9.06
N ARG A 77 20.74 -5.96 8.20
CA ARG A 77 20.94 -7.38 8.56
C ARG A 77 22.39 -7.77 8.79
N SER A 78 23.27 -6.79 8.95
CA SER A 78 24.71 -7.00 9.14
C SER A 78 25.20 -6.29 10.38
N LYS A 79 26.47 -6.47 10.74
CA LYS A 79 27.09 -5.73 11.85
C LYS A 79 27.03 -4.20 11.69
N ARG A 80 26.82 -3.69 10.47
CA ARG A 80 26.70 -2.25 10.19
C ARG A 80 25.51 -1.60 10.91
N ILE A 81 24.44 -2.35 11.21
CA ILE A 81 23.31 -1.78 11.96
C ILE A 81 23.73 -1.25 13.33
N ASN A 82 24.69 -1.91 13.98
CA ASN A 82 25.24 -1.47 15.26
C ASN A 82 26.01 -0.15 15.14
N ASP A 83 26.61 0.13 13.99
CA ASP A 83 27.30 1.39 13.76
C ASP A 83 26.32 2.53 13.53
N LEU A 84 25.19 2.27 12.87
CA LEU A 84 24.09 3.24 12.74
C LEU A 84 23.43 3.53 14.09
N ILE A 85 23.17 2.50 14.89
CA ILE A 85 22.66 2.64 16.26
C ILE A 85 23.64 3.45 17.11
N ARG A 86 24.95 3.17 17.02
CA ARG A 86 25.98 3.92 17.74
C ARG A 86 26.06 5.37 17.30
N LEU A 87 25.76 5.65 16.03
CA LEU A 87 25.70 7.01 15.52
C LEU A 87 24.53 7.76 16.15
N ALA A 88 23.34 7.13 16.23
CA ALA A 88 22.20 7.67 16.96
C ALA A 88 22.50 7.88 18.46
N ASP A 89 23.20 6.94 19.11
CA ASP A 89 23.58 7.08 20.53
C ASP A 89 24.57 8.23 20.80
N LYS A 90 25.29 8.72 19.78
CA LYS A 90 26.42 9.66 19.92
C LYS A 90 26.21 11.01 19.25
N THR A 91 25.14 11.18 18.50
CA THR A 91 24.86 12.39 17.70
C THR A 91 23.39 12.74 17.79
N GLU A 92 22.97 13.75 17.05
CA GLU A 92 21.57 14.19 16.95
C GLU A 92 20.72 13.27 16.06
N ILE A 93 21.32 12.25 15.43
CA ILE A 93 20.60 11.25 14.64
C ILE A 93 19.60 10.52 15.53
N ASN A 94 18.34 10.53 15.10
CA ASN A 94 17.23 9.99 15.86
C ASN A 94 16.30 9.12 15.01
N SER A 95 16.59 8.96 13.71
CA SER A 95 15.79 8.12 12.81
C SER A 95 16.65 7.26 11.90
N ILE A 96 16.12 6.09 11.55
CA ILE A 96 16.73 5.18 10.57
C ILE A 96 15.69 4.82 9.51
N VAL A 97 16.03 5.10 8.26
CA VAL A 97 15.29 4.63 7.07
C VAL A 97 15.83 3.26 6.69
N ILE A 98 14.97 2.25 6.65
CA ILE A 98 15.35 0.87 6.35
C ILE A 98 14.56 0.40 5.12
N ASP A 99 15.26 -0.13 4.12
CA ASP A 99 14.58 -0.82 3.02
C ASP A 99 13.85 -2.06 3.54
N VAL A 100 12.52 -2.05 3.37
CA VAL A 100 11.67 -3.21 3.63
C VAL A 100 11.23 -3.85 2.31
N LYS A 101 11.05 -3.01 1.28
CA LYS A 101 10.80 -3.46 -0.09
C LYS A 101 11.68 -2.72 -1.07
N ASP A 102 12.36 -3.49 -1.90
CA ASP A 102 13.16 -3.02 -3.03
C ASP A 102 12.88 -3.97 -4.22
N SER A 103 13.83 -4.82 -4.57
CA SER A 103 13.71 -5.97 -5.48
C SER A 103 13.04 -7.20 -4.85
N GLY A 104 12.13 -6.99 -3.91
CA GLY A 104 11.46 -8.01 -3.10
C GLY A 104 11.00 -7.47 -1.76
N VAL A 105 10.21 -8.26 -1.02
CA VAL A 105 9.71 -7.91 0.32
C VAL A 105 10.51 -8.68 1.37
N TYR A 106 11.09 -7.97 2.34
CA TYR A 106 12.04 -8.52 3.31
C TYR A 106 11.52 -8.42 4.75
N ILE A 107 10.34 -8.99 5.00
CA ILE A 107 9.69 -8.99 6.31
C ILE A 107 9.82 -10.37 6.96
N ASP A 108 10.46 -10.42 8.12
CA ASP A 108 10.66 -11.63 8.93
C ASP A 108 10.83 -11.28 10.42
N ASP A 109 10.98 -12.32 11.26
CA ASP A 109 11.14 -12.16 12.71
C ASP A 109 12.40 -11.38 13.10
N TYR A 110 13.46 -11.44 12.26
CA TYR A 110 14.65 -10.64 12.47
C TYR A 110 14.35 -9.15 12.37
N LEU A 111 13.66 -8.73 11.29
CA LEU A 111 13.28 -7.34 11.10
C LEU A 111 12.40 -6.86 12.26
N LYS A 112 11.43 -7.69 12.69
CA LYS A 112 10.58 -7.36 13.84
C LYS A 112 11.40 -7.13 15.11
N GLY A 113 12.33 -8.03 15.44
CA GLY A 113 13.21 -7.88 16.59
C GLY A 113 14.10 -6.64 16.51
N LEU A 114 14.56 -6.28 15.30
CA LEU A 114 15.34 -5.06 15.08
C LEU A 114 14.50 -3.80 15.35
N ILE A 115 13.25 -3.73 14.86
CA ILE A 115 12.37 -2.58 15.12
C ILE A 115 12.09 -2.43 16.62
N GLU A 116 11.82 -3.54 17.33
CA GLU A 116 11.66 -3.52 18.78
C GLU A 116 12.92 -3.02 19.51
N GLU A 117 14.12 -3.35 19.03
CA GLU A 117 15.39 -2.84 19.59
C GLU A 117 15.55 -1.33 19.35
N LEU A 118 15.30 -0.87 18.13
CA LEU A 118 15.39 0.55 17.77
C LEU A 118 14.41 1.39 18.59
N HIS A 119 13.19 0.91 18.78
CA HIS A 119 12.18 1.56 19.62
C HIS A 119 12.58 1.66 21.09
N LYS A 120 13.20 0.61 21.67
CA LYS A 120 13.74 0.67 23.05
C LYS A 120 14.80 1.77 23.23
N ARG A 121 15.42 2.21 22.14
CA ARG A 121 16.41 3.29 22.09
C ARG A 121 15.81 4.64 21.68
N ASN A 122 14.49 4.73 21.54
CA ASN A 122 13.77 5.90 21.05
C ASN A 122 14.22 6.35 19.64
N ILE A 123 14.64 5.41 18.79
CA ILE A 123 14.98 5.68 17.39
C ILE A 123 13.70 5.54 16.56
N TYR A 124 13.35 6.58 15.81
CA TYR A 124 12.24 6.60 14.88
C TYR A 124 12.54 5.76 13.64
N THR A 125 11.61 4.89 13.26
CA THR A 125 11.83 3.89 12.22
C THR A 125 10.99 4.20 10.98
N ILE A 126 11.65 4.34 9.84
CA ILE A 126 11.01 4.63 8.54
C ILE A 126 11.22 3.43 7.64
N ALA A 127 10.15 2.79 7.19
CA ALA A 127 10.22 1.70 6.23
C ALA A 127 10.17 2.26 4.81
N ARG A 128 11.27 2.13 4.07
CA ARG A 128 11.28 2.45 2.64
C ARG A 128 10.73 1.29 1.82
N LEU A 129 9.74 1.60 1.00
CA LEU A 129 9.03 0.68 0.12
C LEU A 129 9.12 1.16 -1.34
N VAL A 130 9.96 0.52 -2.14
CA VAL A 130 10.01 0.74 -3.59
C VAL A 130 8.78 0.15 -4.25
N VAL A 131 8.05 0.97 -5.00
CA VAL A 131 6.77 0.56 -5.60
C VAL A 131 6.94 -0.05 -6.99
N PHE A 132 7.09 0.76 -8.03
CA PHE A 132 7.00 0.27 -9.42
C PHE A 132 8.33 -0.20 -10.01
N GLN A 133 9.48 0.20 -9.47
CA GLN A 133 10.80 -0.31 -9.87
C GLN A 133 11.13 -1.60 -9.08
N ASP A 134 10.45 -2.70 -9.36
CA ASP A 134 10.62 -3.95 -8.60
C ASP A 134 10.73 -5.19 -9.50
N ASN A 135 11.88 -5.86 -9.46
CA ASN A 135 12.17 -7.07 -10.24
C ASN A 135 11.64 -8.39 -9.62
N SER A 136 11.09 -8.36 -8.42
CA SER A 136 10.80 -9.57 -7.62
C SER A 136 9.75 -10.49 -8.23
N GLN A 137 8.82 -9.94 -9.00
CA GLN A 137 7.66 -10.68 -9.54
C GLN A 137 7.82 -11.11 -11.00
N ILE A 138 8.96 -10.84 -11.65
CA ILE A 138 9.14 -11.09 -13.10
C ILE A 138 8.82 -12.54 -13.48
N LYS A 139 9.23 -13.52 -12.66
CA LYS A 139 9.03 -14.94 -12.95
C LYS A 139 7.60 -15.41 -12.69
N ILE A 140 6.93 -14.82 -11.70
CA ILE A 140 5.62 -15.28 -11.20
C ILE A 140 4.50 -14.54 -11.95
N HIS A 141 4.68 -13.24 -12.15
CA HIS A 141 3.73 -12.33 -12.77
C HIS A 141 4.37 -11.48 -13.88
N PRO A 142 4.90 -12.07 -14.97
CA PRO A 142 5.50 -11.30 -16.07
C PRO A 142 4.51 -10.35 -16.75
N GLY A 143 3.20 -10.58 -16.60
CA GLY A 143 2.15 -9.69 -17.10
C GLY A 143 2.02 -8.36 -16.34
N TRP A 144 2.64 -8.22 -15.17
CA TRP A 144 2.63 -6.99 -14.38
C TRP A 144 3.60 -5.93 -14.89
N TYR A 145 4.44 -6.26 -15.86
CA TYR A 145 5.57 -5.44 -16.27
C TYR A 145 5.38 -4.82 -17.64
N PHE A 146 6.05 -3.68 -17.86
CA PHE A 146 6.11 -3.08 -19.20
C PHE A 146 6.73 -4.02 -20.22
N LYS A 147 6.18 -3.98 -21.43
CA LYS A 147 6.61 -4.80 -22.56
C LYS A 147 6.96 -3.92 -23.75
N LYS A 148 7.83 -4.45 -24.60
CA LYS A 148 8.11 -3.90 -25.93
C LYS A 148 7.04 -4.34 -26.93
N ALA A 149 7.04 -3.75 -28.12
CA ALA A 149 6.10 -4.14 -29.19
C ALA A 149 6.25 -5.62 -29.61
N ASP A 150 7.46 -6.20 -29.50
CA ASP A 150 7.72 -7.62 -29.75
C ASP A 150 7.22 -8.57 -28.64
N GLY A 151 6.61 -8.03 -27.58
CA GLY A 151 6.07 -8.78 -26.44
C GLY A 151 7.10 -9.14 -25.37
N THR A 152 8.40 -8.87 -25.58
CA THR A 152 9.43 -9.07 -24.57
C THR A 152 9.33 -8.02 -23.46
N LEU A 153 9.81 -8.36 -22.27
CA LEU A 153 9.82 -7.41 -21.14
C LEU A 153 10.77 -6.25 -21.42
N TRP A 154 10.29 -5.03 -21.17
CA TRP A 154 11.11 -3.82 -21.24
C TRP A 154 11.92 -3.66 -19.95
N ARG A 155 13.14 -3.13 -20.08
CA ARG A 155 14.01 -2.78 -18.96
C ARG A 155 14.67 -1.43 -19.22
N ASP A 156 14.91 -0.68 -18.16
CA ASP A 156 15.63 0.59 -18.26
C ASP A 156 17.13 0.38 -18.56
N ASN A 157 17.86 1.49 -18.71
CA ASN A 157 19.30 1.45 -19.00
C ASN A 157 20.16 0.92 -17.83
N ARG A 158 19.58 0.75 -16.65
CA ARG A 158 20.22 0.14 -15.48
C ARG A 158 19.82 -1.32 -15.30
N GLY A 159 18.98 -1.85 -16.19
CA GLY A 159 18.54 -3.24 -16.17
C GLY A 159 17.34 -3.51 -15.26
N TRP A 160 16.67 -2.47 -14.75
CA TRP A 160 15.46 -2.65 -13.95
C TRP A 160 14.24 -2.89 -14.84
N TYR A 161 13.43 -3.85 -14.43
CA TYR A 161 12.08 -4.03 -14.91
C TYR A 161 11.14 -3.20 -14.04
N TRP A 162 10.12 -2.68 -14.68
CA TRP A 162 9.16 -1.79 -14.04
C TRP A 162 7.77 -2.37 -14.17
N MET A 163 7.07 -2.44 -13.03
CA MET A 163 5.67 -2.82 -12.99
C MET A 163 4.83 -1.71 -13.62
N ASP A 164 3.78 -2.08 -14.35
CA ASP A 164 2.84 -1.15 -14.97
C ASP A 164 1.88 -0.58 -13.92
N PRO A 165 1.90 0.75 -13.65
CA PRO A 165 1.01 1.37 -12.69
C PRO A 165 -0.47 1.28 -13.02
N THR A 166 -0.85 0.88 -14.24
CA THR A 166 -2.26 0.67 -14.61
C THR A 166 -2.80 -0.70 -14.16
N ASN A 167 -1.93 -1.60 -13.70
CA ASN A 167 -2.32 -2.93 -13.25
C ASN A 167 -2.76 -2.89 -11.77
N LEU A 168 -4.05 -3.15 -11.51
CA LEU A 168 -4.60 -3.11 -10.15
C LEU A 168 -4.06 -4.25 -9.24
N GLU A 169 -3.62 -5.38 -9.79
CA GLU A 169 -2.98 -6.44 -8.98
C GLU A 169 -1.64 -5.97 -8.40
N VAL A 170 -0.93 -5.09 -9.13
CA VAL A 170 0.29 -4.43 -8.62
C VAL A 170 -0.05 -3.51 -7.44
N TRP A 171 -1.23 -2.88 -7.46
CA TRP A 171 -1.66 -2.02 -6.36
C TRP A 171 -1.91 -2.84 -5.10
N ASP A 172 -2.64 -3.95 -5.24
CA ASP A 172 -2.94 -4.87 -4.15
C ASP A 172 -1.68 -5.52 -3.58
N TYR A 173 -0.72 -5.87 -4.44
CA TYR A 173 0.59 -6.38 -4.03
C TYR A 173 1.34 -5.38 -3.13
N ASN A 174 1.43 -4.12 -3.55
CA ASN A 174 2.11 -3.07 -2.79
C ASN A 174 1.38 -2.73 -1.48
N LEU A 175 0.05 -2.65 -1.51
CA LEU A 175 -0.76 -2.44 -0.31
C LEU A 175 -0.59 -3.59 0.70
N ALA A 176 -0.56 -4.84 0.23
CA ALA A 176 -0.35 -6.00 1.11
C ALA A 176 1.04 -5.98 1.76
N ALA A 177 2.08 -5.59 1.03
CA ALA A 177 3.42 -5.41 1.59
C ALA A 177 3.45 -4.27 2.63
N ALA A 178 2.81 -3.14 2.33
CA ALA A 178 2.72 -2.00 3.25
C ALA A 178 1.97 -2.37 4.54
N LYS A 179 0.82 -3.06 4.46
CA LYS A 179 0.07 -3.53 5.65
C LYS A 179 0.90 -4.46 6.54
N LYS A 180 1.63 -5.41 5.96
CA LYS A 180 2.57 -6.26 6.73
C LYS A 180 3.66 -5.44 7.40
N THR A 181 4.11 -4.37 6.75
CA THR A 181 5.13 -3.46 7.30
C THR A 181 4.58 -2.63 8.47
N VAL A 182 3.32 -2.19 8.40
CA VAL A 182 2.60 -1.63 9.57
C VAL A 182 2.61 -2.62 10.71
N ASP A 183 2.26 -3.89 10.46
CA ASP A 183 2.18 -4.92 11.49
C ASP A 183 3.53 -5.15 12.20
N VAL A 184 4.65 -5.05 11.47
CA VAL A 184 6.03 -5.13 12.03
C VAL A 184 6.27 -4.08 13.11
N GLY A 185 5.67 -2.89 12.99
CA GLY A 185 5.82 -1.82 13.99
C GLY A 185 6.58 -0.58 13.52
N PHE A 186 6.80 -0.39 12.22
CA PHE A 186 7.39 0.86 11.75
C PHE A 186 6.54 2.08 12.11
N ASP A 187 7.22 3.19 12.39
CA ASP A 187 6.58 4.45 12.72
C ASP A 187 6.07 5.16 11.46
N GLU A 188 6.78 4.96 10.35
CA GLU A 188 6.48 5.57 9.07
C GLU A 188 6.68 4.59 7.92
N LEU A 189 5.83 4.72 6.89
CA LEU A 189 6.02 4.09 5.60
C LEU A 189 6.41 5.18 4.59
N ASN A 190 7.63 5.10 4.09
CA ASN A 190 8.12 5.93 3.01
C ASN A 190 8.00 5.18 1.68
N PHE A 191 7.34 5.77 0.70
CA PHE A 191 7.17 5.17 -0.62
C PHE A 191 8.07 5.83 -1.64
N ASP A 192 8.98 5.04 -2.20
CA ASP A 192 9.85 5.48 -3.29
C ASP A 192 9.38 4.86 -4.61
N TYR A 193 9.75 5.50 -5.72
CA TYR A 193 9.41 5.07 -7.07
C TYR A 193 7.89 4.96 -7.32
N ILE A 194 7.09 5.83 -6.70
CA ILE A 194 5.69 6.09 -7.12
C ILE A 194 5.73 6.93 -8.40
N ARG A 195 6.11 6.31 -9.51
CA ARG A 195 6.22 6.93 -10.84
C ARG A 195 6.38 5.89 -11.95
N TYR A 196 6.18 6.35 -13.18
CA TYR A 196 6.64 5.65 -14.37
C TYR A 196 8.17 5.73 -14.52
N PRO A 197 8.77 4.80 -15.27
CA PRO A 197 10.13 4.99 -15.78
C PRO A 197 10.18 6.17 -16.77
N GLY A 198 11.35 6.80 -16.86
CA GLY A 198 11.61 7.84 -17.87
C GLY A 198 11.83 7.23 -19.25
N PHE A 199 10.75 6.84 -19.93
CA PHE A 199 10.82 6.26 -21.27
C PHE A 199 11.50 7.20 -22.27
N LYS A 200 12.32 6.63 -23.14
CA LYS A 200 12.93 7.29 -24.29
C LYS A 200 12.08 7.05 -25.53
N LYS A 201 12.19 7.97 -26.49
CA LYS A 201 11.45 7.90 -27.77
C LYS A 201 11.67 6.58 -28.54
N ASN A 202 12.84 5.94 -28.37
CA ASN A 202 13.23 4.71 -29.05
C ASN A 202 13.10 3.45 -28.19
N ASP A 203 12.44 3.51 -27.04
CA ASP A 203 12.30 2.35 -26.13
C ASP A 203 11.27 1.32 -26.60
N ASP A 204 10.41 1.68 -27.58
CA ASP A 204 9.39 0.81 -28.18
C ASP A 204 8.45 0.16 -27.15
N VAL A 205 8.14 0.89 -26.07
CA VAL A 205 7.31 0.40 -24.96
C VAL A 205 5.84 0.54 -25.29
N VAL A 206 5.08 -0.53 -25.02
CA VAL A 206 3.62 -0.52 -25.07
C VAL A 206 3.09 -0.16 -23.68
N PHE A 207 2.32 0.92 -23.59
CA PHE A 207 1.63 1.34 -22.37
C PHE A 207 0.30 2.02 -22.70
N SER A 208 -0.57 2.08 -21.70
CA SER A 208 -1.90 2.69 -21.83
C SER A 208 -1.85 4.18 -22.23
N ALA A 209 -2.83 4.63 -23.00
CA ALA A 209 -3.00 6.05 -23.35
C ALA A 209 -3.58 6.92 -22.20
N VAL A 210 -3.92 6.30 -21.06
CA VAL A 210 -4.39 7.03 -19.87
C VAL A 210 -3.28 7.95 -19.37
N SER A 211 -3.67 9.13 -18.86
CA SER A 211 -2.73 10.08 -18.28
C SER A 211 -1.92 9.43 -17.15
N LYS A 212 -0.59 9.40 -17.30
CA LYS A 212 0.33 8.83 -16.30
C LYS A 212 0.18 9.49 -14.94
N ASN A 213 0.05 10.81 -14.95
CA ASN A 213 -0.20 11.59 -13.75
C ASN A 213 -1.49 11.14 -13.04
N GLN A 214 -2.58 10.97 -13.79
CA GLN A 214 -3.85 10.48 -13.22
C GLN A 214 -3.70 9.08 -12.62
N VAL A 215 -2.97 8.18 -13.28
CA VAL A 215 -2.74 6.81 -12.77
C VAL A 215 -1.95 6.84 -11.46
N ILE A 216 -0.89 7.64 -11.40
CA ILE A 216 -0.06 7.78 -10.20
C ILE A 216 -0.85 8.41 -9.04
N ASN A 217 -1.63 9.46 -9.30
CA ASN A 217 -2.49 10.07 -8.28
C ASN A 217 -3.56 9.10 -7.77
N ASN A 218 -4.20 8.34 -8.65
CA ASN A 218 -5.20 7.36 -8.24
C ASN A 218 -4.57 6.24 -7.39
N PHE A 219 -3.36 5.79 -7.76
CA PHE A 219 -2.62 4.81 -6.96
C PHE A 219 -2.25 5.37 -5.59
N ALA A 220 -1.69 6.58 -5.53
CA ALA A 220 -1.32 7.23 -4.28
C ALA A 220 -2.55 7.40 -3.37
N HIS A 221 -3.66 7.91 -3.92
CA HIS A 221 -4.91 8.06 -3.19
C HIS A 221 -5.45 6.72 -2.67
N TYR A 222 -5.45 5.67 -3.50
CA TYR A 222 -5.85 4.32 -3.09
C TYR A 222 -4.99 3.80 -1.94
N LEU A 223 -3.67 3.83 -2.13
CA LEU A 223 -2.70 3.30 -1.18
C LEU A 223 -2.81 4.00 0.18
N THR A 224 -2.80 5.34 0.19
CA THR A 224 -2.83 6.11 1.43
C THR A 224 -4.18 5.99 2.13
N SER A 225 -5.29 6.01 1.39
CA SER A 225 -6.64 5.83 1.95
C SER A 225 -6.80 4.45 2.59
N GLU A 226 -6.34 3.39 1.94
CA GLU A 226 -6.43 2.03 2.49
C GLU A 226 -5.51 1.82 3.69
N LEU A 227 -4.35 2.47 3.72
CA LEU A 227 -3.44 2.43 4.87
C LEU A 227 -3.99 3.21 6.06
N LYS A 228 -4.56 4.40 5.86
CA LYS A 228 -5.19 5.18 6.94
C LYS A 228 -6.46 4.52 7.48
N LYS A 229 -7.17 3.73 6.66
CA LYS A 229 -8.25 2.85 7.16
C LYS A 229 -7.73 1.70 8.01
N TYR A 230 -6.54 1.19 7.69
CA TYR A 230 -5.93 0.05 8.37
C TYR A 230 -5.28 0.46 9.71
N ASP A 231 -4.53 1.55 9.71
CA ASP A 231 -3.94 2.18 10.90
C ASP A 231 -4.07 3.72 10.73
N PRO A 232 -5.01 4.38 11.43
CA PRO A 232 -5.20 5.83 11.31
C PRO A 232 -3.99 6.67 11.77
N GLU A 233 -3.10 6.12 12.59
CA GLU A 233 -1.97 6.85 13.17
C GLU A 233 -0.67 6.69 12.39
N ILE A 234 -0.63 5.76 11.42
CA ILE A 234 0.55 5.53 10.59
C ILE A 234 0.96 6.80 9.84
N LYS A 235 2.26 7.13 9.88
CA LYS A 235 2.82 8.20 9.07
C LYS A 235 3.17 7.68 7.69
N LEU A 236 2.82 8.44 6.67
CA LEU A 236 3.08 8.11 5.27
C LEU A 236 3.93 9.21 4.66
N SER A 237 4.99 8.82 3.96
CA SER A 237 5.82 9.77 3.20
C SER A 237 6.10 9.27 1.79
N VAL A 238 6.53 10.17 0.91
CA VAL A 238 6.78 9.83 -0.49
C VAL A 238 8.05 10.50 -1.01
N ASP A 239 8.89 9.73 -1.69
CA ASP A 239 10.05 10.28 -2.38
C ASP A 239 9.62 10.81 -3.76
N LEU A 240 9.72 12.12 -3.94
CA LEU A 240 9.45 12.79 -5.20
C LEU A 240 10.72 13.25 -5.88
N PHE A 241 10.75 13.14 -7.21
CA PHE A 241 11.88 13.65 -7.96
C PHE A 241 11.92 15.18 -7.86
N ALA A 242 12.98 15.74 -7.29
CA ALA A 242 13.11 17.18 -7.00
C ALA A 242 12.88 18.09 -8.22
N TYR A 243 13.12 17.58 -9.43
CA TYR A 243 12.81 18.28 -10.69
C TYR A 243 11.35 18.75 -10.77
N ASN A 244 10.41 17.95 -10.25
CA ASN A 244 8.97 18.25 -10.24
C ASN A 244 8.61 19.46 -9.37
N MET A 245 9.50 19.89 -8.48
CA MET A 245 9.32 21.10 -7.68
C MET A 245 9.82 22.36 -8.40
N LEU A 246 10.73 22.18 -9.36
CA LEU A 246 11.42 23.28 -10.05
C LEU A 246 10.86 23.58 -11.44
N LYS A 247 10.15 22.62 -12.04
CA LYS A 247 9.66 22.68 -13.41
C LYS A 247 8.21 22.25 -13.50
N LYS A 248 7.53 22.71 -14.55
CA LYS A 248 6.12 22.39 -14.81
C LYS A 248 5.95 21.04 -15.48
N ASP A 249 6.96 20.56 -16.21
CA ASP A 249 6.97 19.21 -16.77
C ASP A 249 7.53 18.22 -15.75
N ASP A 250 7.04 16.99 -15.83
CA ASP A 250 7.39 15.88 -14.94
C ASP A 250 8.35 14.87 -15.60
N LEU A 251 8.96 15.27 -16.72
CA LEU A 251 9.76 14.39 -17.59
C LEU A 251 8.99 13.14 -18.07
N GLY A 252 7.66 13.17 -18.05
CA GLY A 252 6.79 12.07 -18.43
C GLY A 252 6.75 10.91 -17.45
N ILE A 253 7.14 11.13 -16.18
CA ILE A 253 7.16 10.08 -15.13
C ILE A 253 5.84 9.99 -14.32
N GLY A 254 4.89 10.88 -14.54
CA GLY A 254 3.58 10.89 -13.88
C GLY A 254 3.58 11.45 -12.46
N GLN A 255 4.64 12.14 -12.01
CA GLN A 255 4.68 12.73 -10.68
C GLN A 255 4.34 14.23 -10.74
N THR A 256 3.49 14.69 -9.83
CA THR A 256 3.25 16.11 -9.63
C THR A 256 3.22 16.41 -8.15
N PHE A 257 4.14 17.28 -7.71
CA PHE A 257 4.32 17.60 -6.29
C PHE A 257 3.01 18.07 -5.65
N VAL A 258 2.34 19.06 -6.26
CA VAL A 258 1.11 19.66 -5.71
C VAL A 258 -0.01 18.65 -5.52
N GLU A 259 -0.12 17.65 -6.40
CA GLU A 259 -1.22 16.68 -6.34
C GLU A 259 -0.92 15.52 -5.40
N LEU A 260 0.35 15.14 -5.26
CA LEU A 260 0.76 14.07 -4.36
C LEU A 260 0.92 14.55 -2.91
N TYR A 261 1.31 15.82 -2.72
CA TYR A 261 1.59 16.40 -1.40
C TYR A 261 0.43 16.19 -0.41
N ASP A 262 -0.82 16.35 -0.84
CA ASP A 262 -2.00 16.25 0.03
C ASP A 262 -2.32 14.81 0.49
N TYR A 263 -1.72 13.79 -0.11
CA TYR A 263 -1.97 12.39 0.26
C TYR A 263 -1.02 11.86 1.33
N PHE A 264 0.12 12.53 1.55
CA PHE A 264 1.18 12.05 2.45
C PHE A 264 1.40 13.05 3.60
N ASP A 265 1.90 12.55 4.73
CA ASP A 265 2.26 13.36 5.89
C ASP A 265 3.61 14.10 5.67
N TYR A 266 4.52 13.51 4.88
CA TYR A 266 5.85 14.06 4.56
C TYR A 266 6.26 13.82 3.09
N VAL A 267 7.17 14.66 2.56
CA VAL A 267 7.81 14.57 1.24
C VAL A 267 9.31 14.77 1.38
#